data_AF-A0A1A5PQL6-F1
#
_entry.id   AF-A0A1A5PQL6-F1
#
_cell.length_a   1.000
_cell.length_b   1.000
_cell.length_c   1.000
_cell.angle_alpha   90.00
_cell.angle_beta   90.00
_cell.angle_gamma   90.00
#
_symmetry.space_group_name_H-M   'P 1'
#
loop_
_entity.id
_entity.type
_entity.pdbx_description
1 polymer ?
#
loop_
_entity_poly.entity_id
_entity_poly.type
_entity_poly.pdbx_seq_one_letter_code
_entity_poly.pdbx_strand_id
1 'polypeptide(L)' 'MAIAVFVDKYGAKYPKAVNCLTKDQNALLAFYDFPAEHWDHLRTSNPIESVFATVRHRTVRSAASFR' A
#
# COMPACT_ATOMS: atom_id res chain seq x y z
N MET A 1 -0.23 1.44 -21.63
CA MET A 1 0.38 1.34 -20.28
C MET A 1 -0.73 1.43 -19.24
N ALA A 2 -0.86 0.44 -18.35
CA ALA A 2 -1.99 0.35 -17.41
C ALA A 2 -2.11 1.57 -16.47
N ILE A 3 -0.97 2.11 -16.03
CA ILE A 3 -0.91 3.29 -15.16
C ILE A 3 -1.44 4.54 -15.87
N ALA A 4 -1.17 4.72 -17.16
CA ALA A 4 -1.66 5.87 -17.94
C ALA A 4 -3.20 5.88 -18.04
N VAL A 5 -3.83 4.70 -18.21
CA VAL A 5 -5.30 4.58 -18.24
C VAL A 5 -5.91 4.87 -16.85
N PHE A 6 -5.21 4.50 -15.78
CA PHE A 6 -5.63 4.81 -14.41
C PHE A 6 -5.54 6.31 -14.11
N VAL A 7 -4.45 6.96 -14.54
CA VAL A 7 -4.24 8.42 -14.42
C VAL A 7 -5.35 9.19 -15.13
N ASP A 8 -5.70 8.78 -16.36
CA ASP A 8 -6.76 9.41 -17.15
C ASP A 8 -8.14 9.32 -16.45
N LYS A 9 -8.48 8.13 -15.92
CA LYS A 9 -9.79 7.91 -15.27
C LYS A 9 -9.91 8.53 -13.88
N TYR A 10 -8.84 8.51 -13.07
CA TYR A 10 -8.90 8.88 -11.66
C TYR A 10 -8.11 10.15 -11.29
N GLY A 11 -7.32 10.69 -12.22
CA GLY A 11 -6.50 11.89 -12.01
C GLY A 11 -7.31 13.12 -11.61
N ALA A 12 -8.48 13.30 -12.21
CA ALA A 12 -9.37 14.42 -11.87
C ALA A 12 -9.99 14.29 -10.46
N LYS A 13 -10.23 13.05 -9.98
CA LYS A 13 -10.89 12.79 -8.70
C LYS A 13 -9.91 12.71 -7.53
N TYR A 14 -8.73 12.15 -7.76
CA TYR A 14 -7.73 11.89 -6.72
C TYR A 14 -6.31 12.27 -7.17
N PRO A 15 -6.04 13.56 -7.43
CA PRO A 15 -4.77 14.00 -8.00
C PRO A 15 -3.56 13.64 -7.12
N LYS A 16 -3.74 13.65 -5.79
CA LYS A 16 -2.68 13.26 -4.83
C LYS A 16 -2.34 11.77 -4.87
N ALA A 17 -3.36 10.91 -4.98
CA ALA A 17 -3.15 9.46 -5.04
C ALA A 17 -2.48 9.06 -6.36
N VAL A 18 -2.94 9.65 -7.46
CA VAL A 18 -2.37 9.43 -8.79
C VAL A 18 -0.90 9.87 -8.83
N ASN A 19 -0.57 11.04 -8.29
CA ASN A 19 0.81 11.51 -8.20
C ASN A 19 1.72 10.56 -7.40
N CYS A 20 1.23 9.99 -6.30
CA CYS A 20 1.96 9.01 -5.51
C CYS A 20 2.26 7.75 -6.35
N LEU A 21 1.24 7.20 -7.00
CA LEU A 21 1.35 6.02 -7.86
C LEU A 21 2.33 6.21 -9.04
N THR A 22 2.31 7.38 -9.69
CA THR A 22 3.23 7.66 -10.81
C THR A 22 4.68 7.86 -10.36
N LYS A 23 4.93 8.40 -9.16
CA LYS A 23 6.30 8.59 -8.66
C LYS A 23 6.98 7.26 -8.37
N ASP A 24 6.26 6.34 -7.75
CA ASP A 24 6.79 5.06 -7.29
C ASP A 24 6.48 3.90 -8.25
N GLN A 25 6.12 4.19 -9.51
CA GLN A 25 5.69 3.19 -10.50
C GLN A 25 6.71 2.06 -10.69
N ASN A 26 8.00 2.37 -10.67
CA ASN A 26 9.06 1.39 -10.89
C ASN A 26 9.17 0.42 -9.71
N ALA A 27 9.04 0.93 -8.48
CA ALA A 27 9.06 0.09 -7.28
C ALA A 27 7.81 -0.79 -7.17
N LEU A 28 6.64 -0.28 -7.60
CA LEU A 28 5.39 -1.04 -7.62
C LEU A 28 5.39 -2.14 -8.68
N LEU A 29 6.06 -1.92 -9.82
CA LEU A 29 6.15 -2.89 -10.92
C LEU A 29 7.21 -3.97 -10.69
N ALA A 30 8.19 -3.73 -9.82
CA ALA A 30 9.22 -4.72 -9.46
C ALA A 30 8.65 -6.05 -8.92
N PHE A 31 7.42 -6.03 -8.40
CA PHE A 31 6.68 -7.25 -8.04
C PHE A 31 6.54 -8.24 -9.22
N TYR A 32 6.34 -7.73 -10.44
CA TYR A 32 6.12 -8.56 -11.63
C TYR A 32 7.41 -9.18 -12.17
N ASP A 33 8.58 -8.76 -11.69
CA ASP A 33 9.87 -9.37 -12.04
C ASP A 33 10.11 -10.69 -11.27
N PHE A 34 9.31 -10.99 -10.24
CA PHE A 34 9.39 -12.24 -9.48
C PHE A 34 8.56 -13.36 -10.12
N PRO A 35 8.98 -14.64 -9.99
CA PRO A 35 8.25 -15.77 -10.53
C PRO A 35 6.87 -15.95 -9.87
N ALA A 36 5.89 -16.43 -10.65
CA ALA A 36 4.49 -16.50 -10.26
C ALA A 36 4.20 -17.34 -9.00
N GLU A 37 5.07 -18.31 -8.69
CA GLU A 37 5.00 -19.13 -7.48
C GLU A 37 5.07 -18.28 -6.18
N HIS A 38 5.73 -17.11 -6.24
CA HIS A 38 5.91 -16.24 -5.08
C HIS A 38 4.82 -15.16 -4.96
N TRP A 39 3.98 -14.98 -5.99
CA TRP A 39 2.98 -13.90 -6.02
C TRP A 39 1.90 -14.04 -4.95
N ASP A 40 1.60 -15.25 -4.50
CA ASP A 40 0.62 -15.48 -3.44
C ASP A 40 1.12 -14.92 -2.09
N HIS A 41 2.37 -15.25 -1.74
CA HIS A 41 3.02 -14.77 -0.52
C HIS A 41 3.31 -13.26 -0.58
N LEU A 42 3.78 -12.76 -1.72
CA LEU A 42 4.13 -11.35 -1.90
C LEU A 42 2.91 -10.41 -1.94
N ARG A 43 1.72 -10.89 -2.33
CA ARG A 43 0.48 -10.07 -2.31
C ARG A 43 -0.14 -9.93 -0.93
N THR A 44 0.27 -10.73 0.04
CA THR A 44 -0.32 -10.72 1.37
C THR A 44 0.21 -9.54 2.20
N SER A 45 -0.67 -8.62 2.61
CA SER A 45 -0.34 -7.50 3.51
C SER A 45 -0.37 -7.88 5.00
N ASN A 46 -0.89 -9.07 5.34
CA ASN A 46 -1.01 -9.58 6.71
C ASN A 46 0.28 -9.47 7.56
N PRO A 47 1.50 -9.83 7.08
CA PRO A 47 2.70 -9.71 7.89
C PRO A 47 3.01 -8.26 8.31
N ILE A 48 2.62 -7.28 7.49
CA ILE A 48 2.77 -5.86 7.83
C ILE A 48 1.59 -5.43 8.71
N GLU A 49 0.37 -5.69 8.25
CA GLU A 49 -0.85 -5.21 8.90
C GLU A 49 -1.04 -5.75 10.32
N SER A 50 -0.81 -7.05 10.53
CA SER A 50 -0.97 -7.72 11.84
C SER A 50 -0.03 -7.14 12.91
N VAL A 51 1.23 -6.88 12.55
CA VAL A 51 2.21 -6.28 13.46
C VAL A 51 1.82 -4.83 13.78
N PHE A 52 1.49 -4.04 12.76
CA PHE A 52 1.09 -2.64 12.97
C PHE A 52 -0.24 -2.51 13.73
N ALA A 53 -1.19 -3.44 13.54
CA ALA A 53 -2.43 -3.50 14.29
C ALA A 53 -2.15 -3.68 15.79
N THR A 54 -1.23 -4.58 16.13
CA THR A 54 -0.80 -4.81 17.52
C THR A 54 -0.14 -3.57 18.12
N VAL A 55 0.74 -2.90 17.37
CA VAL A 55 1.39 -1.65 17.81
C VAL A 55 0.36 -0.56 18.07
N ARG A 56 -0.57 -0.32 17.14
CA ARG A 56 -1.65 0.66 17.28
C ARG A 56 -2.53 0.36 18.48
N HIS A 57 -2.93 -0.89 18.66
CA HIS A 57 -3.77 -1.31 19.77
C HIS A 57 -3.11 -1.02 21.13
N ARG A 58 -1.79 -1.24 21.24
CA ARG A 58 -1.02 -0.91 22.45
C ARG A 58 -0.95 0.61 22.68
N THR A 59 -0.71 1.40 21.64
CA THR A 59 -0.60 2.86 21.77
C THR A 59 -1.93 3.51 22.12
N VAL A 60 -3.05 3.08 21.52
CA VAL A 60 -4.39 3.59 21.86
C VAL A 60 -4.73 3.29 23.32
N ARG A 61 -4.43 2.08 23.80
CA ARG A 61 -4.71 1.68 25.19
C ARG A 61 -3.90 2.51 26.20
N SER A 62 -2.64 2.79 25.92
CA SER A 62 -1.80 3.62 26.80
C SER A 62 -2.16 5.11 26.71
N ALA A 63 -2.51 5.63 25.54
CA ALA A 63 -2.92 7.04 25.40
C ALA A 63 -4.28 7.32 26.06
N ALA A 64 -5.19 6.34 26.08
CA ALA A 64 -6.50 6.46 26.71
C ALA A 64 -6.45 6.42 28.24
N SER A 65 -5.41 5.85 28.86
CA SER A 65 -5.26 5.83 30.33
C SER A 65 -4.68 7.13 30.91
N PHE A 66 -4.13 8.00 30.06
CA PHE A 66 -3.60 9.32 30.45
C PHE A 66 -4.58 10.47 30.10
N ARG A 67 -5.83 10.15 29.75
CA ARG A 67 -6.90 11.12 29.51
C ARG A 67 -7.94 11.04 30.61
#